data_AF-A0A7W5AUC9-F1
#
_entry.id   AF-A0A7W5AUC9-F1
#
_cell.length_a   1.000
_cell.length_b   1.000
_cell.length_c   1.000
_cell.angle_alpha   90.00
_cell.angle_beta   90.00
_cell.angle_gamma   90.00
#
_symmetry.space_group_name_H-M   'P 1'
#
loop_
_entity.id
_entity.type
_entity.pdbx_description
1 polymer ?
#
loop_
_entity_poly.entity_id
_entity_poly.type
_entity_poly.pdbx_seq_one_letter_code
_entity_poly.pdbx_strand_id
1 'polypeptide(L)'
;MMTRRIIIGLGLILLACTGNGCSSSDTEAASDSGQLASVLVSIYRSDSIKAQPELIQAIHEPDELQSVENWMASGTESTLPPEDQLGRIFTYSLGYENDEGQVVRYVSYMVVESADGKRLFKPYEIKPAYNLDHYEDAMLGSIIELIGKQGWKLASE
;
A
#
# COMPACT_ATOMS: atom_id res chain seq x y z
N MET A 1 58.06 -39.45 -34.58
CA MET A 1 57.46 -38.45 -33.66
C MET A 1 56.07 -38.96 -33.33
N MET A 2 55.90 -39.57 -32.16
CA MET A 2 55.22 -39.00 -30.97
C MET A 2 53.72 -38.77 -31.28
N THR A 3 52.75 -39.41 -30.62
CA THR A 3 52.71 -39.70 -29.18
C THR A 3 51.68 -40.80 -28.86
N ARG A 4 52.09 -41.76 -28.00
CA ARG A 4 51.25 -42.75 -27.31
C ARG A 4 50.32 -42.08 -26.29
N ARG A 5 49.11 -42.61 -26.09
CA ARG A 5 48.34 -42.55 -24.82
C ARG A 5 47.51 -43.84 -24.71
N ILE A 6 48.07 -44.95 -24.21
CA ILE A 6 48.03 -45.44 -22.81
C ILE A 6 46.61 -45.35 -22.22
N ILE A 7 45.96 -46.52 -22.22
CA ILE A 7 44.73 -46.84 -21.47
C ILE A 7 45.18 -47.25 -20.07
N ILE A 8 44.73 -46.54 -19.04
CA ILE A 8 44.82 -46.95 -17.64
C ILE A 8 43.41 -46.79 -17.08
N GLY A 9 42.74 -47.92 -16.84
CA GLY A 9 41.57 -47.97 -15.98
C GLY A 9 42.01 -47.96 -14.52
N LEU A 10 41.29 -47.26 -13.65
CA LEU A 10 41.33 -47.53 -12.22
C LEU A 10 40.12 -46.89 -11.51
N GLY A 11 39.36 -47.72 -10.81
CA GLY A 11 38.82 -47.41 -9.48
C GLY A 11 37.56 -46.56 -9.39
N LEU A 12 36.41 -47.24 -9.25
CA LEU A 12 35.29 -46.74 -8.48
C LEU A 12 35.79 -46.37 -7.06
N ILE A 13 35.58 -45.13 -6.63
CA ILE A 13 35.59 -44.76 -5.21
C ILE A 13 34.26 -44.07 -4.90
N LEU A 14 33.40 -44.82 -4.21
CA LEU A 14 32.21 -44.31 -3.55
C LEU A 14 32.67 -43.51 -2.31
N LEU A 15 32.46 -42.19 -2.34
CA LEU A 15 32.55 -41.34 -1.15
C LEU A 15 31.15 -40.89 -0.78
N ALA A 16 30.56 -41.63 0.15
CA ALA A 16 29.40 -41.22 0.91
C ALA A 16 29.79 -40.00 1.77
N CYS A 17 29.15 -38.86 1.52
CA CYS A 17 29.19 -37.74 2.46
C CYS A 17 27.99 -37.88 3.40
N THR A 18 28.22 -38.54 4.54
CA THR A 18 27.39 -38.42 5.73
C THR A 18 27.78 -37.14 6.48
N GLY A 19 26.79 -36.27 6.71
CA GLY A 19 26.72 -35.36 7.86
C GLY A 19 27.76 -34.25 7.94
N ASN A 20 27.35 -33.04 7.61
CA ASN A 20 27.54 -31.91 8.53
C ASN A 20 26.48 -30.84 8.23
N GLY A 21 25.82 -30.39 9.30
CA GLY A 21 24.67 -29.49 9.25
C GLY A 21 24.96 -28.26 8.41
N CYS A 22 24.09 -27.99 7.44
CA CYS A 22 23.92 -26.65 6.92
C CYS A 22 23.54 -25.78 8.12
N SER A 23 24.47 -24.90 8.48
CA SER A 23 24.20 -23.73 9.28
C SER A 23 22.99 -23.04 8.64
N SER A 24 21.83 -23.14 9.26
CA SER A 24 20.76 -22.18 9.02
C SER A 24 21.38 -20.84 9.38
N SER A 25 21.76 -20.07 8.36
CA SER A 25 21.78 -18.64 8.54
C SER A 25 20.32 -18.29 8.79
N ASP A 26 19.98 -18.18 10.06
CA ASP A 26 18.82 -17.42 10.48
C ASP A 26 19.04 -16.02 9.91
N THR A 27 18.56 -15.84 8.67
CA THR A 27 18.21 -14.53 8.18
C THR A 27 17.05 -14.18 9.08
N GLU A 28 17.36 -13.47 10.17
CA GLU A 28 16.36 -12.68 10.87
C GLU A 28 15.65 -11.90 9.77
N ALA A 29 14.42 -12.33 9.49
CA ALA A 29 13.53 -11.57 8.66
C ALA A 29 13.42 -10.23 9.37
N ALA A 30 14.10 -9.21 8.84
CA ALA A 30 13.88 -7.84 9.24
C ALA A 30 12.36 -7.68 9.23
N SER A 31 11.80 -7.37 10.40
CA SER A 31 10.36 -7.25 10.55
C SER A 31 9.92 -6.20 9.54
N ASP A 32 9.25 -6.62 8.47
CA ASP A 32 8.73 -5.75 7.41
C ASP A 32 7.53 -4.93 7.93
N SER A 33 7.51 -4.65 9.23
CA SER A 33 6.44 -4.04 10.01
C SER A 33 6.93 -2.68 10.54
N GLY A 34 7.30 -1.76 9.64
CA GLY A 34 7.49 -0.37 10.04
C GLY A 34 6.27 0.17 10.81
N GLN A 35 6.50 1.13 11.69
CA GLN A 35 5.49 1.86 12.47
C GLN A 35 4.87 2.97 11.61
N LEU A 36 3.57 3.25 11.77
CA LEU A 36 2.96 4.42 11.10
C LEU A 36 3.61 5.71 11.64
N ALA A 37 4.17 6.51 10.75
CA ALA A 37 4.90 7.73 11.08
C ALA A 37 4.31 8.98 10.43
N SER A 38 3.54 8.81 9.34
CA SER A 38 2.88 9.94 8.70
C SER A 38 1.60 9.54 7.98
N VAL A 39 0.66 10.47 7.90
CA VAL A 39 -0.52 10.39 7.03
C VAL A 39 -0.63 11.68 6.22
N LEU A 40 -0.62 11.55 4.90
CA LEU A 40 -0.90 12.65 3.99
C LEU A 40 -2.34 12.53 3.51
N VAL A 41 -3.15 13.57 3.77
CA VAL A 41 -4.54 13.65 3.35
C VAL A 41 -4.66 14.67 2.22
N SER A 42 -5.11 14.20 1.06
CA SER A 42 -5.42 15.05 -0.08
C SER A 42 -6.89 14.97 -0.46
N ILE A 43 -7.41 15.97 -1.14
CA ILE A 43 -8.83 16.09 -1.53
C ILE A 43 -8.96 16.51 -2.99
N TYR A 44 -9.98 16.01 -3.69
CA TYR A 44 -10.39 16.54 -4.99
C TYR A 44 -11.35 17.71 -4.82
N ARG A 45 -11.05 18.84 -5.47
CA ARG A 45 -11.77 20.11 -5.30
C ARG A 45 -12.09 20.76 -6.64
N SER A 46 -13.38 20.96 -6.90
CA SER A 46 -13.86 21.61 -8.11
C SER A 46 -13.76 23.13 -8.05
N ASP A 47 -13.64 23.68 -6.84
CA ASP A 47 -13.41 25.09 -6.59
C ASP A 47 -11.94 25.51 -6.66
N SER A 48 -11.06 24.63 -7.14
CA SER A 48 -9.62 24.87 -7.21
C SER A 48 -9.05 24.89 -8.62
N ILE A 49 -8.05 25.76 -8.80
CA ILE A 49 -7.26 25.90 -10.02
C ILE A 49 -5.95 25.09 -10.00
N LYS A 50 -5.67 24.38 -8.89
CA LYS A 50 -4.44 23.58 -8.76
C LYS A 50 -4.67 22.16 -9.28
N ALA A 51 -3.55 21.48 -9.57
CA ALA A 51 -3.56 20.04 -9.79
C ALA A 51 -4.12 19.27 -8.58
N GLN A 52 -4.77 18.16 -8.86
CA GLN A 52 -5.60 17.38 -7.95
C GLN A 52 -5.09 15.93 -7.85
N PRO A 53 -5.30 15.26 -6.70
CA PRO A 53 -5.87 15.80 -5.47
C PRO A 53 -4.89 16.74 -4.75
N GLU A 54 -5.41 17.78 -4.11
CA GLU A 54 -4.61 18.73 -3.34
C GLU A 54 -4.35 18.23 -1.92
N LEU A 55 -3.08 18.26 -1.49
CA LEU A 55 -2.70 18.01 -0.10
C LEU A 55 -3.29 19.10 0.80
N ILE A 56 -4.08 18.68 1.80
CA ILE A 56 -4.72 19.58 2.77
C ILE A 56 -4.24 19.35 4.21
N GLN A 57 -3.68 18.18 4.51
CA GLN A 57 -3.19 17.87 5.85
C GLN A 57 -2.03 16.87 5.78
N ALA A 58 -1.01 17.10 6.61
CA ALA A 58 0.03 16.14 6.93
C ALA A 58 -0.02 15.89 8.44
N ILE A 59 -0.22 14.63 8.82
CA ILE A 59 -0.37 14.20 10.21
C ILE A 59 0.90 13.45 10.62
N HIS A 60 1.50 13.86 11.73
CA HIS A 60 2.68 13.24 12.32
C HIS A 60 2.55 13.02 13.84
N GLU A 61 1.53 13.62 14.46
CA GLU A 61 1.33 13.56 15.90
C GLU A 61 0.87 12.15 16.32
N PRO A 62 1.54 11.50 17.29
CA PRO A 62 1.27 10.10 17.64
C PRO A 62 -0.20 9.78 17.96
N ASP A 63 -0.89 10.65 18.70
CA ASP A 63 -2.29 10.45 19.07
C ASP A 63 -3.23 10.54 17.84
N GLU A 64 -2.91 11.41 16.88
CA GLU A 64 -3.66 11.53 15.63
C GLU A 64 -3.38 10.33 14.71
N LEU A 65 -2.13 9.88 14.63
CA LEU A 65 -1.75 8.66 13.89
C LEU A 65 -2.48 7.43 14.44
N GLN A 66 -2.50 7.26 15.76
CA GLN A 66 -3.22 6.18 16.42
C GLN A 66 -4.73 6.25 16.14
N SER A 67 -5.30 7.46 16.10
CA SER A 67 -6.69 7.67 15.75
C SER A 67 -7.00 7.24 14.31
N VAL A 68 -6.11 7.54 13.36
CA VAL A 68 -6.23 7.05 11.98
C VAL A 68 -6.14 5.53 11.91
N GLU A 69 -5.19 4.90 12.60
CA GLU A 69 -5.08 3.43 12.62
C GLU A 69 -6.34 2.77 13.17
N ASN A 70 -6.85 3.28 14.29
CA ASN A 70 -8.08 2.78 14.91
C ASN A 70 -9.27 2.92 13.96
N TRP A 71 -9.41 4.08 13.31
CA TRP A 71 -10.45 4.34 12.33
C TRP A 71 -10.38 3.34 11.15
N MET A 72 -9.20 3.11 10.60
CA MET A 72 -8.97 2.17 9.50
C MET A 72 -9.20 0.70 9.89
N ALA A 73 -8.85 0.33 11.12
CA ALA A 73 -9.06 -1.00 11.66
C ALA A 73 -10.55 -1.30 11.94
N SER A 74 -11.33 -0.27 12.22
CA SER A 74 -12.74 -0.40 12.61
C SER A 74 -13.71 -0.68 11.45
N GLY A 75 -13.26 -0.50 10.21
CA GLY A 75 -14.14 -0.54 9.04
C GLY A 75 -14.80 -1.90 8.80
N THR A 76 -16.12 -1.88 8.58
CA THR A 76 -16.91 -3.06 8.21
C THR A 76 -17.18 -3.05 6.70
N GLU A 77 -17.15 -4.22 6.06
CA GLU A 77 -17.49 -4.35 4.63
C GLU A 77 -18.85 -3.70 4.32
N SER A 78 -18.87 -2.88 3.28
CA SER A 78 -20.04 -2.12 2.84
C SER A 78 -20.02 -1.93 1.33
N THR A 79 -21.19 -1.63 0.79
CA THR A 79 -21.34 -1.20 -0.59
C THR A 79 -21.24 0.32 -0.68
N LEU A 80 -20.70 0.83 -1.78
CA LEU A 80 -20.77 2.26 -2.07
C LEU A 80 -22.24 2.72 -2.19
N PRO A 81 -22.56 3.93 -1.72
CA PRO A 81 -23.81 4.59 -2.05
C PRO A 81 -23.98 4.74 -3.58
N PRO A 82 -25.21 4.97 -4.05
CA PRO A 82 -25.45 5.53 -5.38
C PRO A 82 -24.61 6.79 -5.63
N GLU A 83 -24.23 7.03 -6.89
CA GLU A 83 -23.31 8.11 -7.28
C GLU A 83 -23.81 9.51 -6.88
N ASP A 84 -25.13 9.74 -6.93
CA ASP A 84 -25.79 10.99 -6.53
C ASP A 84 -25.74 11.25 -5.02
N GLN A 85 -25.31 10.28 -4.22
CA GLN A 85 -25.11 10.40 -2.77
C GLN A 85 -23.64 10.50 -2.37
N LEU A 86 -22.70 10.41 -3.33
CA LEU A 86 -21.28 10.59 -3.06
C LEU A 86 -20.98 12.09 -2.99
N GLY A 87 -20.34 12.54 -1.92
CA GLY A 87 -20.09 13.95 -1.67
C GLY A 87 -18.67 14.37 -2.02
N ARG A 88 -17.68 13.81 -1.32
CA ARG A 88 -16.27 14.23 -1.43
C ARG A 88 -15.35 13.03 -1.55
N ILE A 89 -14.26 13.19 -2.30
CA ILE A 89 -13.21 12.18 -2.42
C ILE A 89 -11.92 12.72 -1.81
N PHE A 90 -11.32 11.90 -0.95
CA PHE A 90 -10.01 12.11 -0.34
C PHE A 90 -9.07 10.94 -0.65
N THR A 91 -7.78 11.19 -0.62
CA THR A 91 -6.75 10.16 -0.61
C THR A 91 -5.97 10.24 0.69
N TYR A 92 -5.78 9.10 1.34
CA TYR A 92 -4.97 8.96 2.54
C TYR A 92 -3.73 8.13 2.17
N SER A 93 -2.54 8.71 2.30
CA SER A 93 -1.27 8.01 2.08
C SER A 93 -0.54 7.86 3.42
N LEU A 94 -0.47 6.62 3.90
CA LEU A 94 0.12 6.24 5.18
C LEU A 94 1.58 5.84 4.95
N GLY A 95 2.51 6.61 5.51
CA GLY A 95 3.95 6.33 5.46
C GLY A 95 4.39 5.59 6.72
N TYR A 96 5.03 4.44 6.54
CA TYR A 96 5.55 3.63 7.64
C TYR A 96 7.07 3.67 7.67
N GLU A 97 7.64 3.86 8.85
CA GLU A 97 9.08 3.98 9.08
C GLU A 97 9.64 2.81 9.88
N ASN A 98 10.91 2.47 9.66
CA ASN A 98 11.65 1.56 10.54
C ASN A 98 12.20 2.30 11.78
N ASP A 99 12.87 1.57 12.66
CA ASP A 99 13.46 2.12 13.89
C ASP A 99 14.55 3.19 13.63
N GLU A 100 15.08 3.28 12.41
CA GLU A 100 16.03 4.31 11.97
C GLU A 100 15.35 5.58 11.45
N GLY A 101 14.01 5.64 11.45
CA GLY A 101 13.23 6.76 10.91
C GLY A 101 13.21 6.82 9.37
N GLN A 102 13.52 5.71 8.69
CA GLN A 102 13.48 5.62 7.23
C GLN A 102 12.13 5.07 6.80
N VAL A 103 11.47 5.74 5.85
CA VAL A 103 10.21 5.24 5.29
C VAL A 103 10.46 3.96 4.50
N VAL A 104 9.85 2.86 4.93
CA VAL A 104 10.00 1.53 4.33
C VAL A 104 8.82 1.14 3.44
N ARG A 105 7.63 1.72 3.66
CA ARG A 105 6.47 1.48 2.78
C ARG A 105 5.45 2.62 2.84
N TYR A 106 4.64 2.70 1.79
CA TYR A 106 3.41 3.49 1.76
C TYR A 106 2.20 2.60 1.52
N VAL A 107 1.10 2.91 2.21
CA VAL A 107 -0.21 2.30 1.95
C VAL A 107 -1.20 3.42 1.66
N SER A 108 -1.93 3.30 0.54
CA SER A 108 -2.86 4.35 0.10
C SER A 108 -4.30 3.88 0.12
N TYR A 109 -5.18 4.76 0.59
CA TYR A 109 -6.61 4.54 0.65
C TYR A 109 -7.35 5.66 -0.05
N MET A 110 -8.36 5.31 -0.84
CA MET A 110 -9.37 6.27 -1.26
C MET A 110 -10.41 6.33 -0.15
N VAL A 111 -10.84 7.53 0.20
CA VAL A 111 -11.92 7.77 1.15
C VAL A 111 -13.00 8.57 0.44
N VAL A 112 -14.23 8.10 0.52
CA VAL A 112 -15.41 8.79 0.01
C VAL A 112 -16.27 9.17 1.18
N GLU A 113 -16.56 10.44 1.30
CA GLU A 113 -17.56 10.93 2.23
C GLU A 113 -18.88 11.14 1.47
N SER A 114 -19.94 10.45 1.88
CA SER A 114 -21.26 10.63 1.32
C SER A 114 -21.91 11.92 1.82
N ALA A 115 -22.97 12.35 1.14
CA ALA A 115 -23.70 13.57 1.48
C ALA A 115 -24.29 13.57 2.90
N ASP A 116 -24.56 12.39 3.47
CA ASP A 116 -25.03 12.21 4.86
C ASP A 116 -23.89 12.11 5.89
N GLY A 117 -22.63 12.32 5.48
CA GLY A 117 -21.46 12.37 6.34
C GLY A 117 -20.78 11.04 6.61
N LYS A 118 -21.30 9.92 6.08
CA LYS A 118 -20.64 8.61 6.23
C LYS A 118 -19.36 8.56 5.42
N ARG A 119 -18.34 7.92 5.98
CA ARG A 119 -17.06 7.73 5.30
C ARG A 119 -16.85 6.27 4.95
N LEU A 120 -16.68 6.03 3.66
CA LEU A 120 -16.27 4.74 3.14
C LEU A 120 -14.82 4.83 2.68
N PHE A 121 -14.06 3.77 2.88
CA PHE A 121 -12.67 3.73 2.44
C PHE A 121 -12.31 2.39 1.81
N LYS A 122 -11.31 2.43 0.93
CA LYS A 122 -10.81 1.26 0.23
C LYS A 122 -9.32 1.43 -0.09
N PRO A 123 -8.48 0.41 0.13
CA PRO A 123 -7.08 0.46 -0.31
C PRO A 123 -7.02 0.51 -1.84
N TYR A 124 -6.12 1.33 -2.38
CA TYR A 124 -5.91 1.42 -3.82
C TYR A 124 -4.44 1.62 -4.14
N GLU A 125 -4.04 1.17 -5.33
CA GLU A 125 -2.74 1.49 -5.89
C GLU A 125 -2.80 2.87 -6.55
N ILE A 126 -1.85 3.74 -6.21
CA ILE A 126 -1.72 5.04 -6.89
C ILE A 126 -1.31 4.80 -8.35
N LYS A 127 -2.09 5.38 -9.26
CA LYS A 127 -1.85 5.40 -10.71
C LYS A 127 -1.83 6.84 -11.21
N PRO A 128 -1.08 7.15 -12.28
CA PRO A 128 -1.08 8.49 -12.88
C PRO A 128 -2.48 9.02 -13.24
N ALA A 129 -3.43 8.12 -13.55
CA ALA A 129 -4.81 8.47 -13.88
C ALA A 129 -5.59 9.18 -12.75
N TYR A 130 -5.08 9.16 -11.51
CA TYR A 130 -5.68 9.89 -10.39
C TYR A 130 -5.14 11.31 -10.24
N ASN A 131 -4.05 11.65 -10.92
CA ASN A 131 -3.49 13.00 -10.91
C ASN A 131 -4.14 13.79 -12.04
N LEU A 132 -4.90 14.81 -11.69
CA LEU A 132 -5.66 15.62 -12.64
C LEU A 132 -5.15 17.06 -12.60
N ASP A 133 -5.02 17.71 -13.75
CA ASP A 133 -4.71 19.15 -13.79
C ASP A 133 -5.87 19.99 -13.25
N HIS A 134 -7.11 19.50 -13.41
CA HIS A 134 -8.34 20.10 -12.92
C HIS A 134 -9.35 19.00 -12.57
N TYR A 135 -10.21 19.26 -11.58
CA TYR A 135 -11.29 18.35 -11.17
C TYR A 135 -12.63 19.06 -11.28
N GLU A 136 -13.64 18.34 -11.78
CA GLU A 136 -15.04 18.75 -11.74
C GLU A 136 -15.83 17.69 -10.98
N ASP A 137 -16.90 18.07 -10.25
CA ASP A 137 -17.69 17.13 -9.45
C ASP A 137 -18.27 15.99 -10.32
N ALA A 138 -18.56 16.26 -11.61
CA ALA A 138 -19.00 15.26 -12.58
C ALA A 138 -17.97 14.14 -12.85
N MET A 139 -16.70 14.34 -12.49
CA MET A 139 -15.64 13.33 -12.63
C MET A 139 -15.62 12.32 -11.48
N LEU A 140 -16.38 12.57 -10.40
CA LEU A 140 -16.46 11.70 -9.22
C LEU A 140 -16.73 10.25 -9.62
N GLY A 141 -17.79 9.98 -10.39
CA GLY A 141 -18.13 8.62 -10.83
C GLY A 141 -17.00 7.95 -11.62
N SER A 142 -16.31 8.70 -12.48
CA SER A 142 -15.18 8.18 -13.26
C SER A 142 -14.00 7.76 -12.37
N ILE A 143 -13.70 8.54 -11.33
CA ILE A 143 -12.66 8.19 -10.34
C ILE A 143 -13.07 6.92 -9.58
N ILE A 144 -14.33 6.81 -9.18
CA ILE A 144 -14.86 5.62 -8.49
C ILE A 144 -14.78 4.37 -9.37
N GLU A 145 -15.08 4.48 -10.66
CA GLU A 145 -14.96 3.36 -11.60
C GLU A 145 -13.51 2.90 -11.77
N LEU A 146 -12.55 3.83 -11.81
CA LEU A 146 -11.11 3.49 -11.88
C LEU A 146 -10.63 2.69 -10.66
N ILE A 147 -11.16 2.99 -9.47
CA ILE A 147 -10.84 2.30 -8.21
C ILE A 147 -11.60 0.97 -8.09
N GLY A 148 -12.78 0.90 -8.70
CA GLY A 148 -13.68 -0.24 -8.66
C GLY A 148 -14.65 -0.21 -7.47
N LYS A 149 -15.87 -0.68 -7.73
CA LYS A 149 -17.04 -0.55 -6.85
C LYS A 149 -17.13 -1.57 -5.69
N GLN A 150 -16.22 -2.53 -5.61
CA GLN A 150 -16.22 -3.59 -4.57
C GLN A 150 -15.10 -3.39 -3.55
N GLY A 151 -15.24 -4.00 -2.36
CA GLY A 151 -14.21 -3.99 -1.30
C GLY A 151 -14.12 -2.67 -0.54
N TRP A 152 -15.24 -1.94 -0.46
CA TRP A 152 -15.34 -0.72 0.33
C TRP A 152 -15.70 -1.07 1.76
N LYS A 153 -15.14 -0.32 2.72
CA LYS A 153 -15.46 -0.45 4.13
C LYS A 153 -16.11 0.82 4.62
N LEU A 154 -17.23 0.70 5.33
CA LEU A 154 -17.82 1.79 6.08
C LEU A 154 -17.02 1.94 7.38
N ALA A 155 -16.51 3.13 7.64
CA ALA A 155 -15.89 3.42 8.92
C ALA A 155 -16.95 3.57 10.02
N SER A 156 -16.68 3.03 11.21
CA SER A 156 -17.44 3.38 12.41
C SER A 156 -17.01 4.76 12.92
N GLU A 157 -17.98 5.51 13.44
CA GLU A 157 -17.79 6.77 14.15
C GLU A 157 -17.10 6.59 15.50
#